data_AF-A0A2E7PAV7-F1
#
_entry.id   AF-A0A2E7PAV7-F1
#
_cell.length_a   1.000
_cell.length_b   1.000
_cell.length_c   1.000
_cell.angle_alpha   90.00
_cell.angle_beta   90.00
_cell.angle_gamma   90.00
#
_symmetry.space_group_name_H-M   'P 1'
#
loop_
_entity.id
_entity.type
_entity.pdbx_description
1 polymer ?
#
loop_
_entity_poly.entity_id
_entity_poly.type
_entity_poly.pdbx_seq_one_letter_code
_entity_poly.pdbx_strand_id
1 'polypeptide(L)'
;MNEVKRETCADVVADRCRSRLEDIKAIMDYTGYPADSHPELGKLDEYGLCFDRVYPETFDDQPEGYWRWQLSYGGPSQEIRFYFDDSRESPICLPTARRCYRIEFWHLDWGDGASVDITDDATARRAWNWMNPVH
;
A
#
# COMPACT_ATOMS: atom_id res chain seq x y z
N MET A 1 -8.82 -34.64 -18.59
CA MET A 1 -8.50 -33.20 -18.53
C MET A 1 -8.20 -32.89 -17.08
N ASN A 2 -6.97 -32.49 -16.76
CA ASN A 2 -6.68 -31.98 -15.42
C ASN A 2 -7.33 -30.60 -15.32
N GLU A 3 -8.26 -30.43 -14.38
CA GLU A 3 -8.73 -29.11 -13.96
C GLU A 3 -7.51 -28.34 -13.42
N VAL A 4 -7.12 -27.28 -14.13
CA VAL A 4 -6.20 -26.30 -13.56
C VAL A 4 -7.00 -25.53 -12.52
N LYS A 5 -6.75 -25.80 -11.24
CA LYS A 5 -7.36 -25.04 -10.14
C LYS A 5 -6.99 -23.57 -10.32
N ARG A 6 -7.99 -22.70 -10.49
CA ARG A 6 -7.77 -21.25 -10.52
C ARG A 6 -7.29 -20.83 -9.13
N GLU A 7 -6.11 -20.21 -9.05
CA GLU A 7 -5.61 -19.62 -7.82
C GLU A 7 -6.52 -18.46 -7.39
N THR A 8 -6.87 -18.42 -6.11
CA THR A 8 -7.67 -17.32 -5.52
C THR A 8 -6.76 -16.16 -5.11
N CYS A 9 -7.34 -14.98 -4.88
CA CYS A 9 -6.60 -13.85 -4.33
C CYS A 9 -5.93 -14.23 -3.01
N ALA A 10 -6.59 -15.05 -2.18
CA ALA A 10 -6.05 -15.52 -0.91
C ALA A 10 -4.83 -16.44 -1.07
N ASP A 11 -4.76 -17.21 -2.16
CA ASP A 11 -3.61 -18.08 -2.44
C ASP A 11 -2.36 -17.27 -2.81
N VAL A 12 -2.53 -16.13 -3.49
CA VAL A 12 -1.41 -15.37 -4.07
C VAL A 12 -1.06 -14.07 -3.35
N VAL A 13 -1.94 -13.54 -2.48
CA VAL A 13 -1.79 -12.20 -1.88
C VAL A 13 -0.46 -12.02 -1.15
N ALA A 14 0.02 -13.05 -0.44
CA ALA A 14 1.26 -12.98 0.32
C ALA A 14 2.50 -12.85 -0.58
N ASP A 15 2.53 -13.59 -1.69
CA ASP A 15 3.63 -13.52 -2.66
C ASP A 15 3.59 -12.22 -3.46
N ARG A 16 2.40 -11.74 -3.81
CA ARG A 16 2.21 -10.41 -4.43
C ARG A 16 2.66 -9.29 -3.50
N CYS A 17 2.29 -9.38 -2.23
CA CYS A 17 2.70 -8.43 -1.20
C CYS A 17 4.23 -8.37 -1.09
N ARG A 18 4.88 -9.54 -0.93
CA ARG A 18 6.34 -9.64 -0.84
C ARG A 18 7.03 -9.00 -2.04
N SER A 19 6.60 -9.35 -3.25
CA SER A 19 7.17 -8.80 -4.49
C SER A 19 7.04 -7.28 -4.57
N ARG A 20 5.90 -6.70 -4.17
CA ARG A 20 5.72 -5.24 -4.17
C ARG A 20 6.56 -4.55 -3.10
N LEU A 21 6.67 -5.12 -1.90
CA LEU A 21 7.53 -4.57 -0.85
C LEU A 21 9.03 -4.64 -1.24
N GLU A 22 9.46 -5.70 -1.93
CA GLU A 22 10.82 -5.81 -2.46
C GLU A 22 11.13 -4.72 -3.50
N ASP A 23 10.21 -4.46 -4.43
CA ASP A 23 10.35 -3.38 -5.41
C ASP A 23 10.45 -2.01 -4.72
N ILE A 24 9.52 -1.73 -3.79
CA ILE A 24 9.50 -0.46 -3.04
C ILE A 24 10.81 -0.29 -2.27
N LYS A 25 11.27 -1.34 -1.59
CA LYS A 25 12.54 -1.32 -0.87
C LYS A 25 13.71 -1.05 -1.82
N ALA A 26 13.75 -1.69 -2.98
CA ALA A 26 14.80 -1.50 -3.97
C ALA A 26 14.85 -0.06 -4.49
N ILE A 27 13.68 0.56 -4.76
CA ILE A 27 13.60 1.98 -5.15
C ILE A 27 14.12 2.87 -4.02
N MET A 28 13.68 2.64 -2.78
CA MET A 28 14.03 3.50 -1.64
C MET A 28 15.49 3.34 -1.18
N ASP A 29 16.11 2.18 -1.41
CA ASP A 29 17.51 1.91 -1.06
C ASP A 29 18.47 2.21 -2.22
N TYR A 30 17.95 2.57 -3.40
CA TYR A 30 18.78 2.89 -4.54
C TYR A 30 19.56 4.18 -4.29
N THR A 31 20.89 4.09 -4.40
CA THR A 31 21.81 5.22 -4.26
C THR A 31 22.63 5.48 -5.54
N GLY A 32 22.26 4.85 -6.65
CA GLY A 32 22.96 4.95 -7.94
C GLY A 32 22.57 6.21 -8.72
N TYR A 33 23.19 6.46 -9.88
CA TYR A 33 22.89 7.65 -10.69
C TYR A 33 21.86 7.37 -11.80
N PRO A 34 20.85 8.23 -12.02
CA PRO A 34 20.52 9.42 -11.21
C PRO A 34 20.01 9.04 -9.82
N ALA A 35 20.40 9.82 -8.80
CA ALA A 35 20.30 9.50 -7.36
C ALA A 35 18.95 8.94 -6.89
N ASP A 36 17.86 9.37 -7.53
CA ASP A 36 16.50 9.12 -7.04
C ASP A 36 15.66 8.26 -7.98
N SER A 37 16.25 7.63 -9.00
CA SER A 37 15.50 6.82 -9.98
C SER A 37 16.17 5.48 -10.23
N HIS A 38 15.49 4.41 -9.81
CA HIS A 38 15.92 3.04 -10.05
C HIS A 38 15.82 2.72 -11.56
N PRO A 39 16.84 2.11 -12.19
CA PRO A 39 16.89 1.95 -13.65
C PRO A 39 15.72 1.15 -14.26
N GLU A 40 15.13 0.22 -13.49
CA GLU A 40 14.02 -0.62 -13.96
C GLU A 40 12.66 -0.25 -13.36
N LEU A 41 12.67 0.36 -12.17
CA LEU A 41 11.46 0.57 -11.37
C LEU A 41 11.04 2.04 -11.31
N GLY A 42 11.89 2.95 -11.81
CA GLY A 42 11.64 4.38 -11.78
C GLY A 42 11.78 4.98 -10.39
N LYS A 43 11.03 6.06 -10.16
CA LYS A 43 10.96 6.75 -8.87
C LYS A 43 9.79 6.26 -8.03
N LEU A 44 9.81 6.55 -6.74
CA LEU A 44 8.76 6.13 -5.82
C LEU A 44 7.40 6.80 -6.09
N ASP A 45 7.37 8.07 -6.49
CA ASP A 45 6.17 8.80 -6.92
C ASP A 45 5.61 8.31 -8.27
N GLU A 46 6.44 7.68 -9.08
CA GLU A 46 6.08 7.14 -10.40
C GLU A 46 5.72 5.64 -10.34
N TYR A 47 6.09 4.93 -9.26
CA TYR A 47 5.87 3.49 -9.11
C TYR A 47 4.39 3.13 -8.94
N GLY A 48 3.63 3.98 -8.25
CA GLY A 48 2.18 3.82 -8.12
C GLY A 48 1.40 4.62 -9.16
N LEU A 49 0.13 4.27 -9.30
CA LEU A 49 -0.82 4.94 -10.19
C LEU A 49 -1.48 6.15 -9.52
N CYS A 50 -1.75 6.03 -8.22
CA CYS A 50 -2.47 7.06 -7.47
C CYS A 50 -2.20 6.93 -5.97
N PHE A 51 -2.19 8.07 -5.29
CA PHE A 51 -2.23 8.16 -3.83
C PHE A 51 -3.38 9.08 -3.41
N ASP A 52 -4.48 8.51 -2.92
CA ASP A 52 -5.72 9.23 -2.66
C ASP A 52 -6.39 8.81 -1.35
N ARG A 53 -7.23 9.69 -0.79
CA ARG A 53 -8.00 9.42 0.42
C ARG A 53 -9.33 8.76 0.07
N VAL A 54 -9.59 7.61 0.68
CA VAL A 54 -10.90 6.97 0.71
C VAL A 54 -11.57 7.31 2.04
N TYR A 55 -12.72 7.97 1.98
CA TYR A 55 -13.47 8.38 3.16
C TYR A 55 -14.20 7.17 3.78
N PRO A 56 -14.50 7.18 5.09
CA PRO A 56 -15.41 6.21 5.69
C PRO A 56 -16.70 6.07 4.89
N GLU A 57 -17.24 4.86 4.81
CA GLU A 57 -18.54 4.57 4.19
C GLU A 57 -18.61 4.92 2.69
N THR A 58 -17.45 4.98 2.01
CA THR A 58 -17.42 5.12 0.54
C THR A 58 -17.93 3.85 -0.15
N PHE A 59 -17.69 2.68 0.47
CA PHE A 59 -18.20 1.38 0.06
C PHE A 59 -19.03 0.75 1.18
N ASP A 60 -19.99 -0.12 0.80
CA ASP A 60 -21.00 -0.68 1.72
C ASP A 60 -20.40 -1.40 2.96
N ASP A 61 -19.20 -1.98 2.85
CA ASP A 61 -18.52 -2.72 3.92
C ASP A 61 -17.21 -2.05 4.39
N GLN A 62 -17.14 -0.72 4.33
CA GLN A 62 -15.92 0.04 4.63
C GLN A 62 -16.17 1.13 5.68
N PRO A 63 -16.27 0.78 6.98
CA PRO A 63 -16.58 1.76 8.04
C PRO A 63 -15.41 2.71 8.36
N GLU A 64 -14.18 2.35 8.02
CA GLU A 64 -12.97 3.14 8.35
C GLU A 64 -12.35 3.71 7.08
N GLY A 65 -12.06 5.01 7.07
CA GLY A 65 -11.32 5.66 5.99
C GLY A 65 -9.84 5.32 5.99
N TYR A 66 -9.21 5.39 4.83
CA TYR A 66 -7.78 5.12 4.65
C TYR A 66 -7.19 5.94 3.51
N TRP A 67 -5.86 6.09 3.51
CA TRP A 67 -5.14 6.49 2.32
C TRP A 67 -4.84 5.25 1.47
N ARG A 68 -5.15 5.33 0.18
CA ARG A 68 -4.92 4.28 -0.79
C ARG A 68 -3.72 4.66 -1.65
N TRP A 69 -2.70 3.81 -1.63
CA TRP A 69 -1.69 3.79 -2.67
C TRP A 69 -2.02 2.67 -3.66
N GLN A 70 -2.49 3.05 -4.84
CA GLN A 70 -2.86 2.12 -5.89
C GLN A 70 -1.65 1.81 -6.77
N LEU A 71 -1.27 0.53 -6.88
CA LEU A 71 -0.08 0.08 -7.61
C LEU A 71 -0.41 -0.44 -9.01
N SER A 72 -1.60 -1.02 -9.20
CA SER A 72 -2.09 -1.47 -10.51
C SER A 72 -3.59 -1.21 -10.66
N TYR A 73 -4.09 -1.26 -11.90
CA TYR A 73 -5.52 -1.14 -12.22
C TYR A 73 -5.95 -2.25 -13.19
N GLY A 74 -7.22 -2.61 -13.16
CA GLY A 74 -7.75 -3.79 -13.86
C GLY A 74 -7.72 -5.05 -12.99
N GLY A 75 -8.25 -6.17 -13.49
CA GLY A 75 -8.15 -7.46 -12.79
C GLY A 75 -6.89 -8.20 -13.27
N PRO A 76 -5.85 -8.40 -12.43
CA PRO A 76 -5.79 -8.10 -10.99
C PRO A 76 -5.21 -6.71 -10.60
N SER A 77 -5.77 -6.12 -9.55
CA SER A 77 -5.38 -4.84 -8.93
C SER A 77 -4.62 -5.06 -7.61
N GLN A 78 -3.76 -4.13 -7.25
CA GLN A 78 -2.96 -4.14 -6.04
C GLN A 78 -2.99 -2.77 -5.37
N GLU A 79 -3.23 -2.76 -4.06
CA GLU A 79 -3.33 -1.54 -3.27
C GLU A 79 -2.59 -1.72 -1.94
N ILE A 80 -1.98 -0.64 -1.43
CA ILE A 80 -1.59 -0.54 -0.02
C ILE A 80 -2.53 0.47 0.64
N ARG A 81 -3.16 0.06 1.73
CA ARG A 81 -4.13 0.87 2.49
C ARG A 81 -3.54 1.25 3.83
N PHE A 82 -3.46 2.55 4.09
CA PHE A 82 -2.95 3.12 5.33
C PHE A 82 -4.12 3.67 6.14
N TYR A 83 -4.47 2.95 7.21
CA TYR A 83 -5.49 3.37 8.15
C TYR A 83 -4.86 4.28 9.20
N PHE A 84 -5.51 5.41 9.46
CA PHE A 84 -4.97 6.44 10.33
C PHE A 84 -6.03 6.97 11.28
N ASP A 85 -5.57 7.40 12.45
CA ASP A 85 -6.41 8.13 13.38
C ASP A 85 -6.50 9.60 12.93
N ASP A 86 -7.71 10.06 12.63
CA ASP A 86 -8.01 11.48 12.31
C ASP A 86 -8.27 12.29 13.59
N SER A 87 -8.16 11.67 14.77
CA SER A 87 -8.24 12.39 16.04
C SER A 87 -7.05 13.35 16.15
N ARG A 88 -7.37 14.65 16.18
CA ARG A 88 -6.40 15.74 16.37
C ARG A 88 -5.77 15.77 17.77
N GLU A 89 -6.07 14.77 18.59
CA GLU A 89 -5.79 14.75 20.03
C GLU A 89 -4.78 13.68 20.46
N SER A 90 -3.99 13.09 19.54
CA SER A 90 -2.89 12.22 19.96
C SER A 90 -1.84 13.04 20.75
N PRO A 91 -1.65 12.80 22.06
CA PRO A 91 -0.70 13.58 22.86
C PRO A 91 0.77 13.20 22.60
N ILE A 92 1.01 12.15 21.81
CA ILE A 92 2.34 11.62 21.46
C ILE A 92 2.71 11.94 20.01
N CYS A 93 1.73 12.27 19.17
CA CYS A 93 1.97 12.69 17.80
C CYS A 93 1.85 14.21 17.70
N LEU A 94 2.79 14.84 17.01
CA LEU A 94 2.69 16.26 16.65
C LEU A 94 1.28 16.56 16.09
N PRO A 95 0.73 17.78 16.26
CA PRO A 95 -0.61 18.16 15.76
C PRO A 95 -0.85 17.89 14.26
N THR A 96 0.21 17.62 13.51
CA THR A 96 0.25 17.35 12.07
C THR A 96 0.61 15.89 11.71
N ALA A 97 1.00 15.06 12.69
CA ALA A 97 1.38 13.67 12.48
C ALA A 97 0.15 12.75 12.66
N ARG A 98 -0.51 12.41 11.55
CA ARG A 98 -1.55 11.37 11.53
C ARG A 98 -0.92 10.04 11.91
N ARG A 99 -1.37 9.44 13.01
CA ARG A 99 -0.87 8.12 13.43
C ARG A 99 -1.48 7.05 12.53
N CYS A 100 -0.67 6.50 11.62
CA CYS A 100 -1.04 5.29 10.90
C CYS A 100 -0.95 4.10 11.87
N TYR A 101 -2.08 3.48 12.16
CA TYR A 101 -2.18 2.38 13.14
C TYR A 101 -2.34 1.00 12.50
N ARG A 102 -2.71 0.93 11.21
CA ARG A 102 -2.82 -0.31 10.46
C ARG A 102 -2.44 -0.08 9.00
N ILE A 103 -1.67 -1.01 8.44
CA ILE A 103 -1.29 -1.01 7.02
C ILE A 103 -1.64 -2.37 6.45
N GLU A 104 -2.39 -2.39 5.35
CA GLU A 104 -2.77 -3.62 4.69
C GLU A 104 -2.38 -3.59 3.21
N PHE A 105 -1.83 -4.70 2.73
CA PHE A 105 -1.71 -4.94 1.30
C PHE A 105 -2.94 -5.67 0.82
N TRP A 106 -3.54 -5.21 -0.27
CA TRP A 106 -4.73 -5.79 -0.88
C TRP A 106 -4.42 -6.26 -2.29
N HIS A 107 -4.81 -7.50 -2.58
CA HIS A 107 -4.86 -8.06 -3.92
C HIS A 107 -6.31 -8.29 -4.31
N LEU A 108 -6.72 -7.68 -5.43
CA LEU A 108 -8.11 -7.66 -5.88
C LEU A 108 -8.18 -8.23 -7.29
N ASP A 109 -9.15 -9.10 -7.55
CA ASP A 109 -9.55 -9.55 -8.89
C ASP A 109 -11.08 -9.41 -9.00
N TRP A 110 -11.62 -9.56 -10.20
CA TRP A 110 -13.06 -9.41 -10.44
C TRP A 110 -13.88 -10.39 -9.59
N GLY A 111 -14.45 -9.88 -8.50
CA GLY A 111 -15.26 -10.65 -7.55
C GLY A 111 -14.48 -11.43 -6.48
N ASP A 112 -13.17 -11.22 -6.34
CA ASP A 112 -12.34 -11.82 -5.30
C ASP A 112 -11.34 -10.79 -4.74
N GLY A 113 -11.03 -10.89 -3.46
CA GLY A 113 -10.14 -9.97 -2.78
C GLY A 113 -9.56 -10.58 -1.54
N ALA A 114 -8.26 -10.41 -1.35
CA ALA A 114 -7.57 -10.83 -0.15
C ALA A 114 -6.59 -9.78 0.30
N SER A 115 -6.34 -9.73 1.60
CA SER A 115 -5.39 -8.81 2.20
C SER A 115 -4.42 -9.50 3.14
N VAL A 116 -3.30 -8.82 3.37
CA VAL A 116 -2.29 -9.19 4.36
C VAL A 116 -2.01 -7.96 5.21
N ASP A 117 -2.04 -8.14 6.53
CA ASP A 117 -1.60 -7.13 7.50
C ASP A 117 -0.07 -6.98 7.40
N ILE A 118 0.37 -5.79 7.04
CA ILE A 118 1.78 -5.39 6.93
C ILE A 118 2.08 -4.19 7.83
N THR A 119 1.30 -4.01 8.89
CA THR A 119 1.42 -2.88 9.81
C THR A 119 2.84 -2.75 10.34
N ASP A 120 3.51 -3.86 10.67
CA ASP A 120 4.87 -3.86 11.22
C ASP A 120 5.99 -3.99 10.17
N ASP A 121 5.66 -3.95 8.88
CA ASP A 121 6.67 -3.94 7.83
C ASP A 121 7.40 -2.59 7.76
N ALA A 122 8.73 -2.63 7.86
CA ALA A 122 9.55 -1.43 7.89
C ALA A 122 9.52 -0.65 6.57
N THR A 123 9.40 -1.35 5.43
CA THR A 123 9.35 -0.75 4.09
C THR A 123 8.02 -0.02 3.91
N ALA A 124 6.91 -0.65 4.29
CA ALA A 124 5.57 -0.05 4.24
C ALA A 124 5.48 1.20 5.12
N ARG A 125 6.02 1.15 6.34
CA ARG A 125 6.10 2.32 7.24
C ARG A 125 6.98 3.43 6.66
N ARG A 126 8.11 3.09 6.04
CA ARG A 126 9.02 4.07 5.40
C ARG A 126 8.33 4.74 4.22
N ALA A 127 7.61 3.98 3.40
CA ALA A 127 6.84 4.51 2.28
C ALA A 127 5.73 5.48 2.75
N TRP A 128 4.97 5.11 3.79
CA TRP A 128 3.98 6.00 4.41
C TRP A 128 4.59 7.34 4.86
N ASN A 129 5.72 7.29 5.58
CA ASN A 129 6.39 8.50 6.06
C ASN A 129 6.93 9.39 4.93
N TRP A 130 7.31 8.78 3.81
CA TRP A 130 7.74 9.52 2.61
C TRP A 130 6.56 10.21 1.91
N MET A 131 5.42 9.53 1.78
CA MET A 131 4.22 10.05 1.09
C MET A 131 3.42 11.06 1.88
N ASN A 132 3.45 10.95 3.21
CA ASN A 132 2.79 11.89 4.11
C ASN A 132 3.84 12.69 4.89
N PRO A 133 4.61 13.57 4.21
CA PRO A 133 5.55 14.45 4.90
C PRO A 133 4.72 15.37 5.79
N VAL A 134 4.86 15.18 7.09
CA VAL A 134 4.33 16.06 8.12
C VAL A 134 4.92 17.46 7.85
N HIS A 135 4.15 18.33 7.21
CA HIS A 135 4.45 19.76 7.05
C HIS A 135 3.74 20.56 8.12
#